data_AF-A0AAU4SPF2-F1
#
_entry.id   AF-A0AAU4SPF2-F1
#
_cell.length_a   1.000
_cell.length_b   1.000
_cell.length_c   1.000
_cell.angle_alpha   90.00
_cell.angle_beta   90.00
_cell.angle_gamma   90.00
#
_symmetry.space_group_name_H-M   'P 1'
#
loop_
_entity.id
_entity.type
_entity.pdbx_description
1 polymer ?
#
loop_
_entity_poly.entity_id
_entity_poly.type
_entity_poly.pdbx_seq_one_letter_code
_entity_poly.pdbx_strand_id
1 'polypeptide(L)' 'MSEHVHVRINRGLGATENGELVEHSSCRCGATWTKTYRVGEEDAE' A
#
# COMPACT_ATOMS: atom_id res chain seq x y z
N MET A 1 23.04 -5.87 -5.23
CA MET A 1 22.45 -7.03 -4.54
C MET A 1 21.07 -6.60 -4.09
N SER A 2 20.01 -7.25 -4.55
CA SER A 2 18.63 -6.95 -4.18
C SER A 2 18.07 -8.15 -3.43
N GLU A 3 17.61 -7.93 -2.20
CA GLU A 3 17.00 -8.95 -1.36
C GLU A 3 15.48 -8.88 -1.53
N HIS A 4 14.87 -10.00 -1.90
CA HIS A 4 13.42 -10.10 -1.99
C HIS A 4 12.88 -10.57 -0.63
N VAL A 5 12.12 -9.70 0.04
CA VAL A 5 11.44 -10.01 1.30
C VAL A 5 9.94 -10.13 1.11
N HIS A 6 9.33 -11.11 1.76
CA HIS A 6 7.87 -11.25 1.81
C HIS A 6 7.33 -10.58 3.08
N VAL A 7 6.44 -9.60 2.91
CA VAL A 7 5.74 -8.94 4.02
C VAL A 7 4.28 -9.34 4.05
N ARG A 8 3.73 -9.54 5.25
CA ARG A 8 2.31 -9.79 5.42
C ARG A 8 1.55 -8.47 5.39
N ILE A 9 0.62 -8.35 4.45
CA ILE A 9 -0.23 -7.18 4.31
C ILE A 9 -1.67 -7.54 4.73
N ASN A 10 -2.34 -6.65 5.48
CA ASN A 10 -3.71 -6.88 5.91
C ASN A 10 -4.70 -6.82 4.73
N ARG A 11 -5.86 -7.44 4.88
CA ARG A 11 -6.91 -7.43 3.85
C ARG A 11 -7.33 -6.00 3.53
N GLY A 12 -7.32 -5.64 2.24
CA GLY A 12 -7.61 -4.28 1.76
C GLY A 12 -6.34 -3.43 1.57
N LEU A 13 -5.17 -3.90 1.97
CA LEU A 13 -3.88 -3.27 1.67
C LEU A 13 -3.12 -4.07 0.60
N GLY A 14 -2.26 -3.40 -0.17
CA GLY A 14 -1.37 -3.98 -1.18
C GLY A 14 -0.15 -3.10 -1.44
N ALA A 15 0.82 -3.58 -2.22
CA ALA A 15 2.02 -2.83 -2.58
C ALA A 15 2.16 -2.70 -4.10
N THR A 16 2.63 -1.56 -4.60
CA THR A 16 2.96 -1.37 -6.03
C THR A 16 4.38 -1.83 -6.34
N GLU A 17 4.70 -1.99 -7.63
CA GLU A 17 6.07 -2.28 -8.09
C GLU A 17 7.06 -1.18 -7.70
N ASN A 18 6.57 0.05 -7.49
CA ASN A 18 7.37 1.20 -7.04
C ASN A 18 7.54 1.23 -5.51
N GLY A 19 7.00 0.25 -4.78
CA GLY A 19 7.09 0.17 -3.32
C GLY A 19 6.08 1.04 -2.57
N GLU A 20 5.07 1.59 -3.24
CA GLU A 20 4.03 2.37 -2.57
C GLU A 20 3.03 1.43 -1.89
N LEU A 21 2.58 1.80 -0.68
CA LEU A 21 1.50 1.09 0.00
C LEU A 21 0.16 1.62 -0.49
N VAL A 22 -0.75 0.73 -0.88
CA VAL A 22 -2.06 1.08 -1.42
C VAL A 22 -3.16 0.47 -0.58
N GLU A 23 -4.13 1.28 -0.16
CA GLU A 23 -5.32 0.88 0.56
C GLU A 23 -6.56 0.97 -0.32
N HIS A 24 -7.32 -0.12 -0.34
CA HIS A 24 -8.54 -0.30 -1.11
C HIS A 24 -9.72 -0.36 -0.16
N SER A 25 -10.62 0.60 -0.29
CA SER A 25 -11.86 0.68 0.47
C SER A 25 -13.06 0.51 -0.46
N SER A 26 -14.11 -0.17 -0.01
CA SER A 26 -15.33 -0.35 -0.79
C SER A 26 -16.57 -0.22 0.08
N CYS A 27 -17.60 0.47 -0.41
CA CYS A 27 -18.91 0.52 0.21
C CYS A 27 -19.85 -0.46 -0.47
N ARG A 28 -20.83 -0.97 0.28
CA ARG A 28 -21.87 -1.88 -0.24
C ARG A 28 -22.74 -1.25 -1.34
N CYS A 29 -22.72 0.08 -1.49
CA CYS A 29 -23.39 0.76 -2.60
C CYS A 29 -22.64 0.66 -3.95
N GLY A 30 -21.45 0.03 -3.97
CA GLY A 30 -20.62 -0.13 -5.17
C GLY A 30 -19.53 0.95 -5.32
N ALA A 31 -19.48 1.95 -4.44
CA ALA A 31 -18.40 2.92 -4.44
C ALA A 31 -17.08 2.28 -3.95
N THR A 32 -15.98 2.63 -4.61
CA THR A 32 -14.63 2.18 -4.27
C THR A 32 -13.69 3.37 -4.16
N TRP A 33 -12.77 3.32 -3.21
CA TRP A 33 -11.73 4.33 -3.01
C TRP A 33 -10.37 3.66 -2.91
N THR A 34 -9.38 4.34 -3.46
CA THR A 34 -7.98 3.92 -3.37
C THR A 34 -7.19 5.05 -2.76
N LYS A 35 -6.41 4.74 -1.72
CA LYS A 35 -5.48 5.68 -1.09
C LYS A 35 -4.06 5.14 -1.20
N THR A 36 -3.17 5.96 -1.74
CA THR A 36 -1.75 5.62 -1.89
C THR A 36 -0.95 6.34 -0.83
N TYR A 37 -0.15 5.58 -0.10
CA TYR A 37 0.81 6.06 0.88
C TYR A 37 2.21 5.99 0.28
N ARG A 38 2.88 7.13 0.27
CA ARG A 38 4.30 7.24 -0.08
C ARG A 38 5.05 7.51 1.21
N VAL A 39 6.16 6.81 1.40
CA VAL A 39 7.12 7.19 2.44
C VAL A 39 7.82 8.44 1.93
N GLY A 40 7.65 9.56 2.63
CA GLY A 40 8.44 10.76 2.37
C GLY A 40 9.86 10.54 2.87
N GLU A 41 10.85 11.22 2.28
CA GLU A 41 12.24 11.21 2.77
C GLU A 41 12.37 11.72 4.22
N GLU A 42 11.33 12.36 4.75
CA GLU A 42 11.23 12.97 6.07
C GLU A 42 10.85 11.98 7.18
N ASP A 43 10.29 10.80 6.84
CA ASP A 43 9.76 9.82 7.80
C ASP A 43 10.74 8.67 8.11
N ALA A 44 11.99 8.79 7.65
CA ALA A 44 13.02 7.73 7.72
C ALA A 44 14.16 8.04 8.71
N GLU A 45 13.85 8.63 9.87
CA GLU A 45 14.78 8.79 11.01
C GLU A 45 14.56 7.74 12.12
#